data_AF-A0A855A9F0-F1
#
_entry.id   AF-A0A855A9F0-F1
#
_cell.length_a   1.000
_cell.length_b   1.000
_cell.length_c   1.000
_cell.angle_alpha   90.00
_cell.angle_beta   90.00
_cell.angle_gamma   90.00
#
_symmetry.space_group_name_H-M   'P 1'
#
loop_
_entity.id
_entity.type
_entity.pdbx_description
1 polymer ?
#
loop_
_entity_poly.entity_id
_entity_poly.type
_entity_poly.pdbx_seq_one_letter_code
_entity_poly.pdbx_strand_id
1 'polypeptide(L)'
;MLFAVVAVFFYFYRQLIYLGGNIEISVVFSQLFWRAFLVGLIGFFCFFAILFFGYRLLQPFGNFLYRWRYMVAATVLFACVLLNLNGSSIGCWNGILADGQDDGLLFGVNRAVRSDEWAVNTPMAFAQYYDPQGAYPYFGQVMRGAITDSFIVYGQIVWDIAVLFRPFIGGICFWERNVAYRFLMC
;
A
#
# COMPACT_ATOMS: atom_id res chain seq x y z
N MET A 1 -17.02 -17.97 25.65
CA MET A 1 -18.00 -17.48 24.63
C MET A 1 -18.76 -18.62 23.96
N LEU A 2 -18.11 -19.64 23.39
CA LEU A 2 -18.80 -20.77 22.72
C LEU A 2 -19.90 -21.43 23.58
N PHE A 3 -19.60 -21.76 24.85
CA PHE A 3 -20.57 -22.39 25.76
C PHE A 3 -21.80 -21.52 26.05
N ALA A 4 -21.65 -20.20 26.10
CA ALA A 4 -22.77 -19.27 26.33
C ALA A 4 -23.68 -19.17 25.09
N VAL A 5 -23.08 -19.15 23.89
CA VAL A 5 -23.84 -19.17 22.62
C VAL A 5 -24.62 -20.46 22.47
N VAL A 6 -24.00 -21.60 22.79
CA VAL A 6 -24.67 -22.91 22.76
C VAL A 6 -25.82 -22.97 23.77
N ALA A 7 -25.65 -22.46 24.99
CA ALA A 7 -26.71 -22.43 25.99
C ALA A 7 -27.91 -21.55 25.59
N VAL A 8 -27.65 -20.35 25.05
CA VAL A 8 -28.69 -19.44 24.54
C VAL A 8 -29.42 -20.06 23.34
N PHE A 9 -28.70 -20.79 22.49
CA PHE A 9 -29.26 -21.50 21.34
C PHE A 9 -30.23 -22.62 21.74
N PHE A 10 -29.86 -23.43 22.74
CA PHE A 10 -30.75 -24.47 23.28
C PHE A 10 -31.95 -23.89 24.06
N TYR A 11 -31.79 -22.73 24.70
CA TYR A 11 -32.89 -22.00 25.32
C TYR A 11 -33.93 -21.54 24.27
N PHE A 12 -33.47 -20.96 23.16
CA PHE A 12 -34.34 -20.55 22.05
C PHE A 12 -35.04 -21.74 21.37
N TYR A 13 -34.33 -22.85 21.17
CA TYR A 13 -34.92 -24.09 20.65
C TYR A 13 -36.08 -24.57 21.52
N ARG A 14 -35.88 -24.60 22.83
CA ARG A 14 -36.91 -24.99 23.79
C ARG A 14 -38.13 -24.06 23.73
N GLN A 15 -37.90 -22.75 23.62
CA GLN A 15 -38.98 -21.77 23.51
C GLN A 15 -39.78 -21.92 22.20
N LEU A 16 -39.10 -22.20 21.08
CA LEU A 16 -39.73 -22.45 19.77
C LEU A 16 -40.63 -23.70 19.77
N ILE A 17 -40.23 -24.77 20.48
CA ILE A 17 -41.06 -25.97 20.63
C ILE A 17 -42.33 -25.66 21.42
N TYR A 18 -42.23 -24.88 22.50
CA TYR A 18 -43.41 -24.51 23.31
C TYR A 18 -44.41 -23.64 22.55
N LEU A 19 -43.94 -22.76 21.66
CA LEU A 19 -44.80 -21.94 20.78
C LEU A 19 -45.48 -22.76 19.68
N GLY A 20 -44.91 -23.90 19.28
CA GLY A 20 -45.40 -24.73 18.17
C GLY A 20 -46.74 -25.41 18.43
N GLY A 21 -47.15 -25.60 19.70
CA GLY A 21 -48.48 -26.01 20.18
C GLY A 21 -49.00 -27.39 19.74
N ASN A 22 -48.91 -27.71 18.45
CA ASN A 22 -49.32 -28.95 17.81
C ASN A 22 -48.12 -29.90 17.64
N ILE A 23 -48.38 -31.20 17.84
CA ILE A 23 -47.36 -32.25 17.78
C ILE A 23 -46.70 -32.30 16.39
N GLU A 24 -47.47 -32.19 15.31
CA GLU A 24 -46.93 -32.24 13.94
C GLU A 24 -46.05 -31.02 13.60
N ILE A 25 -46.48 -29.82 13.99
CA ILE A 25 -45.74 -28.57 13.73
C ILE A 25 -44.42 -28.56 14.51
N SER A 26 -44.43 -28.98 15.77
CA SER A 26 -43.23 -29.04 16.60
C SER A 26 -42.17 -30.03 16.08
N VAL A 27 -42.60 -31.16 15.49
CA VAL A 27 -41.69 -32.14 14.87
C VAL A 27 -41.02 -31.57 13.62
N VAL A 28 -41.78 -30.91 12.73
CA VAL A 28 -41.22 -30.29 11.51
C VAL A 28 -40.24 -29.18 11.85
N PHE A 29 -40.57 -28.32 12.82
CA PHE A 29 -39.66 -27.27 13.31
C PHE A 29 -38.37 -27.85 13.88
N SER A 30 -38.48 -28.92 14.68
CA SER A 30 -37.30 -29.60 15.22
C SER A 30 -36.40 -30.15 14.11
N GLN A 31 -36.97 -30.80 13.09
CA GLN A 31 -36.17 -31.33 11.97
C GLN A 31 -35.47 -30.23 11.16
N LEU A 32 -36.17 -29.13 10.85
CA LEU A 32 -35.57 -28.00 10.13
C LEU A 32 -34.44 -27.36 10.94
N PHE A 33 -34.67 -27.21 12.25
CA PHE A 33 -33.70 -26.66 13.18
C PHE A 33 -32.42 -27.51 13.27
N TRP A 34 -32.56 -28.83 13.43
CA TRP A 34 -31.40 -29.73 13.46
C TRP A 34 -30.62 -29.72 12.16
N ARG A 35 -31.29 -29.63 11.00
CA ARG A 35 -30.63 -29.48 9.70
C ARG A 35 -29.84 -28.18 9.60
N ALA A 36 -30.45 -27.05 9.98
CA ALA A 36 -29.78 -25.75 9.95
C ALA A 36 -28.58 -25.68 10.91
N PHE A 37 -28.71 -26.26 12.10
CA PHE A 37 -27.64 -26.34 13.07
C PHE A 37 -26.46 -27.19 12.57
N LEU A 38 -26.74 -28.36 12.00
CA LEU A 38 -25.70 -29.24 11.42
C LEU A 38 -24.98 -28.57 10.26
N VAL A 39 -25.71 -27.91 9.34
CA VAL A 39 -25.10 -27.16 8.23
C VAL A 39 -24.24 -26.01 8.74
N GLY A 40 -24.70 -25.27 9.75
CA GLY A 40 -23.92 -24.20 10.38
C GLY A 40 -22.65 -24.71 11.06
N LEU A 41 -22.74 -25.85 11.74
CA LEU A 41 -21.60 -26.49 12.40
C LEU A 41 -20.58 -26.99 11.38
N ILE A 42 -21.03 -27.63 10.29
CA ILE A 42 -20.15 -28.02 9.17
C ILE A 42 -19.48 -26.78 8.57
N GLY A 43 -20.24 -25.72 8.29
CA GLY A 43 -19.71 -24.46 7.77
C GLY A 43 -18.65 -23.83 8.67
N PHE A 44 -18.88 -23.85 9.99
CA PHE A 44 -17.92 -23.39 10.99
C PHE A 44 -16.62 -24.19 10.92
N PHE A 45 -16.68 -25.52 10.98
CA PHE A 45 -15.47 -26.35 10.90
C PHE A 45 -14.76 -26.24 9.55
N CYS A 46 -15.50 -26.15 8.44
CA CYS A 46 -14.95 -25.89 7.12
C CYS A 46 -14.21 -24.55 7.07
N PHE A 47 -14.77 -23.48 7.64
CA PHE A 47 -14.13 -22.18 7.71
C PHE A 47 -12.80 -22.25 8.50
N PHE A 48 -12.82 -22.85 9.69
CA PHE A 48 -11.59 -23.02 10.48
C PHE A 48 -10.57 -23.93 9.80
N ALA A 49 -11.02 -24.97 9.08
CA ALA A 49 -10.14 -25.83 8.30
C ALA A 49 -9.49 -25.04 7.16
N ILE A 50 -10.25 -24.24 6.41
CA ILE A 50 -9.72 -23.39 5.33
C ILE A 50 -8.68 -22.41 5.88
N LEU A 51 -8.95 -21.75 7.01
CA LEU A 51 -7.98 -20.86 7.64
C LEU A 51 -6.73 -21.60 8.11
N PHE A 52 -6.88 -22.77 8.73
CA PHE A 52 -5.77 -23.57 9.24
C PHE A 52 -4.88 -24.10 8.12
N PHE A 53 -5.48 -24.71 7.10
CA PHE A 53 -4.75 -25.21 5.94
C PHE A 53 -4.18 -24.07 5.09
N GLY A 54 -4.91 -22.96 4.93
CA GLY A 54 -4.44 -21.75 4.25
C GLY A 54 -3.21 -21.15 4.95
N TYR A 55 -3.25 -21.01 6.28
CA TYR A 55 -2.09 -20.58 7.06
C TYR A 55 -0.92 -21.54 6.87
N ARG A 56 -1.14 -22.85 6.97
CA ARG A 56 -0.07 -23.85 6.85
C ARG A 56 0.56 -23.88 5.45
N LEU A 57 -0.22 -23.65 4.41
CA LEU A 57 0.25 -23.54 3.03
C LEU A 57 1.07 -22.25 2.81
N LEU A 58 0.64 -21.14 3.41
CA LEU A 58 1.31 -19.84 3.29
C LEU A 58 2.51 -19.68 4.23
N GLN A 59 2.60 -20.46 5.31
CA GLN A 59 3.66 -20.39 6.31
C GLN A 59 5.08 -20.49 5.73
N PRO A 60 5.42 -21.44 4.83
CA PRO A 60 6.75 -21.49 4.23
C PRO A 60 7.06 -20.26 3.37
N PHE A 61 6.08 -19.77 2.59
CA PHE A 61 6.24 -18.55 1.79
C PHE A 61 6.43 -17.31 2.67
N GLY A 62 5.65 -17.18 3.73
CA GLY A 62 5.78 -16.08 4.69
C GLY A 62 7.15 -16.08 5.38
N ASN A 63 7.65 -17.26 5.78
CA ASN A 63 8.98 -17.38 6.37
C ASN A 63 10.09 -17.06 5.37
N PHE A 64 9.96 -17.49 4.12
CA PHE A 64 10.91 -17.16 3.06
C PHE A 64 10.96 -15.64 2.83
N LEU A 65 9.80 -15.00 2.66
CA LEU A 65 9.69 -13.55 2.48
C LEU A 65 10.24 -12.79 3.70
N TYR A 66 9.97 -13.25 4.91
CA TYR A 66 10.47 -12.62 6.13
C TYR A 66 11.99 -12.76 6.26
N ARG A 67 12.53 -13.96 5.99
CA ARG A 67 13.96 -14.25 6.05
C ARG A 67 14.75 -13.41 5.05
N TRP A 68 14.21 -13.26 3.83
CA TRP A 68 14.86 -12.56 2.73
C TRP A 68 14.29 -11.17 2.46
N ARG A 69 13.58 -10.57 3.44
CA ARG A 69 12.81 -9.32 3.29
C ARG A 69 13.57 -8.20 2.59
N TYR A 70 14.86 -8.03 2.92
CA TYR A 70 15.70 -6.98 2.34
C TYR A 70 16.08 -7.28 0.88
N MET A 71 16.37 -8.55 0.55
CA MET A 71 16.70 -8.95 -0.83
C MET A 71 15.46 -8.94 -1.72
N VAL A 72 14.31 -9.36 -1.20
CA VAL A 72 13.02 -9.25 -1.91
C VAL A 72 12.70 -7.79 -2.18
N ALA A 73 12.80 -6.91 -1.18
CA ALA A 73 12.59 -5.47 -1.36
C ALA A 73 13.56 -4.86 -2.38
N ALA A 74 14.86 -5.21 -2.32
CA ALA A 74 15.85 -4.72 -3.29
C ALA A 74 15.55 -5.22 -4.72
N THR A 75 15.14 -6.47 -4.87
CA THR A 75 14.78 -7.05 -6.18
C THR A 75 13.54 -6.38 -6.76
N VAL A 76 12.52 -6.14 -5.94
CA VAL A 76 11.30 -5.41 -6.36
C VAL A 76 11.65 -3.97 -6.74
N LEU A 77 12.47 -3.28 -5.93
CA LEU A 77 12.91 -1.92 -6.23
C LEU A 77 13.68 -1.87 -7.55
N PHE A 78 14.63 -2.79 -7.76
CA PHE A 78 15.39 -2.88 -9.00
C PHE A 78 14.49 -3.19 -10.21
N ALA A 79 13.52 -4.09 -10.07
CA ALA A 79 12.54 -4.36 -11.11
C ALA A 79 11.68 -3.13 -11.45
N CYS A 80 11.24 -2.36 -10.43
CA CYS A 80 10.52 -1.10 -10.65
C CYS A 80 11.38 -0.06 -11.38
N VAL A 81 12.67 0.05 -11.03
CA VAL A 81 13.63 0.93 -11.71
C VAL A 81 13.79 0.52 -13.18
N LEU A 82 14.02 -0.76 -13.46
CA LEU A 82 14.21 -1.28 -14.82
C LEU A 82 12.96 -1.10 -15.69
N LEU A 83 11.78 -1.28 -15.13
CA LEU A 83 10.50 -1.16 -15.81
C LEU A 83 9.98 0.29 -15.83
N ASN A 84 10.76 1.26 -15.34
CA ASN A 84 10.39 2.68 -15.23
C ASN A 84 9.06 2.94 -14.49
N LEU A 85 8.67 2.05 -13.57
CA LEU A 85 7.43 2.15 -12.80
C LEU A 85 7.53 3.25 -11.75
N ASN A 86 6.57 4.17 -11.74
CA ASN A 86 6.46 5.26 -10.78
C ASN A 86 5.13 5.21 -10.01
N GLY A 87 5.19 5.47 -8.70
CA GLY A 87 3.99 5.57 -7.83
C GLY A 87 3.56 7.02 -7.56
N SER A 88 4.29 8.00 -8.09
CA SER A 88 4.06 9.43 -7.86
C SER A 88 2.83 9.94 -8.62
N SER A 89 2.06 10.87 -8.03
CA SER A 89 0.96 11.60 -8.72
C SER A 89 1.48 12.66 -9.72
N ILE A 90 2.59 12.38 -10.41
CA ILE A 90 3.22 13.32 -11.36
C ILE A 90 2.28 13.68 -12.51
N GLY A 91 1.33 12.81 -12.86
CA GLY A 91 0.29 13.11 -13.85
C GLY A 91 -0.65 14.25 -13.46
N CYS A 92 -0.68 14.69 -12.19
CA CYS A 92 -1.36 15.95 -11.82
C CYS A 92 -0.76 17.18 -12.53
N TRP A 93 0.52 17.13 -12.94
CA TRP A 93 1.16 18.20 -13.70
C TRP A 93 0.66 18.32 -15.14
N ASN A 94 0.02 17.29 -15.69
CA ASN A 94 -0.57 17.37 -17.03
C ASN A 94 -1.62 18.49 -17.11
N GLY A 95 -2.44 18.66 -16.07
CA GLY A 95 -3.41 19.77 -16.01
C GLY A 95 -2.80 21.16 -15.84
N ILE A 96 -1.50 21.27 -15.55
CA ILE A 96 -0.79 22.54 -15.30
C ILE A 96 0.12 22.91 -16.49
N LEU A 97 0.72 21.92 -17.13
CA LEU A 97 1.62 22.10 -18.26
C LEU A 97 0.81 22.18 -19.56
N ALA A 98 1.06 23.20 -20.38
CA ALA A 98 0.32 23.45 -21.61
C ALA A 98 0.43 22.32 -22.67
N ASP A 99 1.39 21.41 -22.52
CA ASP A 99 1.73 20.35 -23.48
C ASP A 99 1.83 18.97 -22.79
N GLY A 100 1.01 18.75 -21.76
CA GLY A 100 1.05 17.52 -20.95
C GLY A 100 0.60 16.29 -21.74
N GLN A 101 1.53 15.38 -22.03
CA GLN A 101 1.20 14.02 -22.46
C GLN A 101 1.11 13.11 -21.25
N ASP A 102 0.02 12.34 -21.15
CA ASP A 102 -0.24 11.44 -20.04
C ASP A 102 0.47 10.10 -20.30
N ASP A 103 1.70 9.95 -19.80
CA ASP A 103 2.40 8.66 -19.83
C ASP A 103 1.85 7.76 -18.71
N GLY A 104 0.64 7.24 -18.98
CA GLY A 104 0.14 5.94 -18.55
C GLY A 104 0.24 5.61 -17.06
N LEU A 105 -0.72 6.09 -16.28
CA LEU A 105 -0.99 5.56 -14.95
C LEU A 105 -1.28 4.05 -15.04
N LEU A 106 -0.38 3.21 -14.52
CA LEU A 106 -0.57 1.76 -14.55
C LEU A 106 -1.68 1.27 -13.62
N PHE A 107 -1.79 1.87 -12.42
CA PHE A 107 -2.80 1.53 -11.42
C PHE A 107 -3.16 2.74 -10.55
N GLY A 108 -4.44 2.89 -10.21
CA GLY A 108 -4.93 3.88 -9.24
C GLY A 108 -5.55 5.12 -9.88
N VAL A 109 -5.47 6.26 -9.19
CA VAL A 109 -5.82 7.60 -9.69
C VAL A 109 -4.81 8.62 -9.16
N ASN A 110 -4.45 9.61 -9.97
CA ASN A 110 -3.67 10.76 -9.51
C ASN A 110 -4.47 11.55 -8.48
N ARG A 111 -3.86 11.91 -7.34
CA ARG A 111 -4.56 12.63 -6.25
C ARG A 111 -3.84 13.93 -5.91
N ALA A 112 -4.60 15.02 -5.89
CA ALA A 112 -4.08 16.34 -5.53
C ALA A 112 -3.78 16.52 -4.03
N VAL A 113 -4.26 15.61 -3.16
CA VAL A 113 -4.25 15.75 -1.69
C VAL A 113 -2.86 15.76 -1.04
N ARG A 114 -1.78 15.47 -1.79
CA ARG A 114 -0.37 15.56 -1.38
C ARG A 114 0.45 16.51 -2.26
N SER A 115 -0.11 17.68 -2.57
CA SER A 115 0.53 18.67 -3.43
C SER A 115 1.84 19.22 -2.85
N ASP A 116 2.05 19.14 -1.54
CA ASP A 116 3.33 19.40 -0.89
C ASP A 116 4.46 18.47 -1.38
N GLU A 117 4.13 17.23 -1.75
CA GLU A 117 5.09 16.28 -2.30
C GLU A 117 5.23 16.45 -3.82
N TRP A 118 4.13 16.31 -4.57
CA TRP A 118 4.22 16.31 -6.03
C TRP A 118 4.26 17.71 -6.65
N ALA A 119 3.72 18.74 -6.01
CA ALA A 119 3.67 20.11 -6.54
C ALA A 119 4.77 21.05 -6.02
N VAL A 120 5.48 20.67 -4.92
CA VAL A 120 6.61 21.47 -4.40
C VAL A 120 7.95 20.76 -4.61
N ASN A 121 8.10 19.50 -4.19
CA ASN A 121 9.40 18.82 -4.33
C ASN A 121 9.75 18.49 -5.78
N THR A 122 8.78 18.07 -6.61
CA THR A 122 9.04 17.75 -8.03
C THR A 122 9.60 18.94 -8.84
N PRO A 123 8.99 20.14 -8.85
CA PRO A 123 9.55 21.28 -9.58
C PRO A 123 10.87 21.76 -8.98
N MET A 124 11.05 21.61 -7.67
CA MET A 124 12.30 21.95 -7.00
C MET A 124 13.45 21.02 -7.42
N ALA A 125 13.19 19.72 -7.55
CA ALA A 125 14.14 18.77 -8.10
C ALA A 125 14.46 19.06 -9.58
N PHE A 126 13.47 19.49 -10.38
CA PHE A 126 13.72 19.94 -11.76
C PHE A 126 14.57 21.21 -11.81
N ALA A 127 14.29 22.19 -10.97
CA ALA A 127 15.10 23.40 -10.85
C ALA A 127 16.56 23.08 -10.50
N GLN A 128 16.80 22.06 -9.66
CA GLN A 128 18.13 21.63 -9.28
C GLN A 128 18.90 20.92 -10.41
N TYR A 129 18.18 20.20 -11.28
CA TYR A 129 18.78 19.55 -12.45
C TYR A 129 19.08 20.55 -13.58
N TYR A 130 18.17 21.50 -13.82
CA TYR A 130 18.27 22.51 -14.86
C TYR A 130 18.94 23.82 -14.37
N ASP A 131 19.71 23.78 -13.29
CA ASP A 131 20.43 24.96 -12.83
C ASP A 131 21.51 25.37 -13.85
N PRO A 132 21.65 26.67 -14.18
CA PRO A 132 22.69 27.14 -15.07
C PRO A 132 24.13 26.79 -14.63
N GLN A 133 24.35 26.51 -13.34
CA GLN A 133 25.67 26.12 -12.80
C GLN A 133 26.03 24.65 -13.05
N GLY A 134 25.09 23.85 -13.55
CA GLY A 134 25.24 22.40 -13.74
C GLY A 134 24.18 21.63 -12.95
N ALA A 135 24.07 20.33 -13.20
CA ALA A 135 23.09 19.49 -12.51
C ALA A 135 23.49 19.27 -11.04
N TYR A 136 22.55 19.45 -10.11
CA TYR A 136 22.69 19.21 -8.67
C TYR A 136 23.81 19.98 -7.94
N PRO A 137 23.89 21.32 -8.08
CA PRO A 137 24.87 22.13 -7.36
C PRO A 137 24.53 22.21 -5.88
N TYR A 138 25.51 22.46 -5.01
CA TYR A 138 25.24 22.68 -3.58
C TYR A 138 24.51 24.02 -3.34
N PHE A 139 24.94 25.05 -4.06
CA PHE A 139 24.28 26.35 -4.06
C PHE A 139 23.56 26.55 -5.40
N GLY A 140 22.24 26.39 -5.40
CA GLY A 140 21.38 26.60 -6.56
C GLY A 140 20.82 28.02 -6.60
N GLN A 141 20.57 28.54 -7.79
CA GLN A 141 20.00 29.87 -8.02
C GLN A 141 18.60 29.82 -8.62
N VAL A 142 18.21 28.71 -9.26
CA VAL A 142 16.90 28.61 -9.95
C VAL A 142 15.74 28.54 -8.97
N MET A 143 15.89 27.82 -7.86
CA MET A 143 14.77 27.56 -6.92
C MET A 143 14.18 28.84 -6.30
N ARG A 144 15.04 29.80 -5.94
CA ARG A 144 14.64 31.07 -5.30
C ARG A 144 14.88 32.30 -6.20
N GLY A 145 15.47 32.14 -7.37
CA GLY A 145 15.96 33.25 -8.19
C GLY A 145 17.16 33.99 -7.59
N ALA A 146 17.83 33.40 -6.59
CA ALA A 146 19.02 33.91 -5.94
C ALA A 146 19.84 32.75 -5.40
N ILE A 147 21.15 32.94 -5.19
CA ILE A 147 22.03 31.91 -4.65
C ILE A 147 21.49 31.42 -3.30
N THR A 148 21.23 30.11 -3.21
CA THR A 148 20.65 29.44 -2.05
C THR A 148 21.28 28.09 -1.81
N ASP A 149 21.54 27.80 -0.53
CA ASP A 149 21.91 26.45 -0.11
C ASP A 149 20.74 25.50 -0.40
N SER A 150 20.94 24.57 -1.32
CA SER A 150 19.90 23.64 -1.77
C SER A 150 19.78 22.43 -0.84
N PHE A 151 20.85 22.10 -0.11
CA PHE A 151 20.96 20.91 0.73
C PHE A 151 20.39 21.15 2.13
N ILE A 152 20.77 22.25 2.78
CA ILE A 152 20.33 22.57 4.15
C ILE A 152 18.93 23.20 4.15
N VAL A 153 18.69 24.20 3.30
CA VAL A 153 17.45 25.00 3.35
C VAL A 153 16.27 24.23 2.76
N TYR A 154 16.48 23.59 1.62
CA TYR A 154 15.40 22.96 0.84
C TYR A 154 15.45 21.43 0.85
N GLY A 155 16.51 20.83 1.42
CA GLY A 155 16.65 19.37 1.50
C GLY A 155 16.69 18.69 0.14
N GLN A 156 17.18 19.37 -0.90
CA GLN A 156 17.24 18.84 -2.26
C GLN A 156 18.49 17.99 -2.49
N ILE A 157 18.48 17.28 -3.62
CA ILE A 157 19.59 16.42 -4.06
C ILE A 157 20.75 17.30 -4.53
N VAL A 158 21.96 17.00 -4.06
CA VAL A 158 23.19 17.75 -4.36
C VAL A 158 24.34 16.76 -4.60
N TRP A 159 25.27 17.07 -5.50
CA TRP A 159 26.53 16.33 -5.64
C TRP A 159 27.53 16.67 -4.53
N ASP A 160 27.19 16.30 -3.29
CA ASP A 160 28.06 16.49 -2.13
C ASP A 160 28.11 15.23 -1.26
N ILE A 161 29.26 14.98 -0.62
CA ILE A 161 29.43 13.84 0.28
C ILE A 161 28.44 13.85 1.46
N ALA A 162 27.95 15.03 1.84
CA ALA A 162 26.95 15.20 2.88
C ALA A 162 25.63 14.46 2.57
N VAL A 163 25.33 14.16 1.30
CA VAL A 163 24.16 13.38 0.90
C VAL A 163 24.18 11.95 1.45
N LEU A 164 25.35 11.40 1.77
CA LEU A 164 25.47 10.08 2.40
C LEU A 164 24.76 10.03 3.77
N PHE A 165 24.67 11.16 4.45
CA PHE A 165 23.95 11.28 5.72
C PHE A 165 22.42 11.45 5.55
N ARG A 166 21.92 11.51 4.31
CA ARG A 166 20.50 11.61 3.96
C ARG A 166 20.09 10.49 2.99
N PRO A 167 19.96 9.25 3.48
CA PRO A 167 19.68 8.09 2.62
C PRO A 167 18.35 8.22 1.84
N PHE A 168 17.37 8.95 2.39
CA PHE A 168 16.08 9.21 1.74
C PHE A 168 16.19 10.08 0.47
N ILE A 169 17.26 10.87 0.34
CA ILE A 169 17.50 11.77 -0.80
C ILE A 169 18.62 11.21 -1.70
N GLY A 170 19.60 10.52 -1.11
CA GLY A 170 20.82 10.05 -1.80
C GLY A 170 20.67 8.83 -2.71
N GLY A 171 19.62 8.00 -2.53
CA GLY A 171 19.39 6.82 -3.38
C GLY A 171 19.14 7.12 -4.87
N ILE A 172 18.96 8.40 -5.18
CA ILE A 172 18.57 8.95 -6.47
C ILE A 172 19.77 9.44 -7.31
N CYS A 173 20.92 9.68 -6.68
CA CYS A 173 22.05 10.37 -7.32
C CYS A 173 22.75 9.53 -8.42
N PHE A 174 22.54 8.21 -8.45
CA PHE A 174 23.28 7.30 -9.33
C PHE A 174 22.59 6.91 -10.64
N TRP A 175 21.34 7.30 -10.87
CA TRP A 175 20.59 6.87 -12.05
C TRP A 175 20.19 8.04 -12.95
N GLU A 176 20.07 7.79 -14.26
CA GLU A 176 19.68 8.78 -15.27
C GLU A 176 18.45 9.60 -14.87
N ARG A 177 18.37 10.81 -15.47
CA ARG A 177 17.33 11.87 -15.34
C ARG A 177 15.98 11.35 -14.87
N ASN A 178 15.49 10.26 -15.45
CA ASN A 178 14.14 9.76 -15.27
C ASN A 178 13.87 8.95 -14.01
N VAL A 179 14.87 8.37 -13.34
CA VAL A 179 14.61 7.47 -12.20
C VAL A 179 14.67 8.21 -10.87
N ALA A 180 15.47 9.28 -10.83
CA ALA A 180 15.65 10.14 -9.69
C ALA A 180 14.34 10.64 -9.06
N TYR A 181 13.43 11.17 -9.88
CA TYR A 181 12.20 11.78 -9.38
C TYR A 181 11.03 10.79 -9.24
N ARG A 182 11.18 9.54 -9.70
CA ARG A 182 10.11 8.52 -9.65
C ARG A 182 9.94 7.88 -8.28
N PHE A 183 11.02 7.90 -7.49
CA PHE A 183 11.09 7.36 -6.13
C PHE A 183 11.11 8.44 -5.04
N LEU A 184 10.92 9.71 -5.41
CA LEU A 184 10.38 10.72 -4.50
C LEU A 184 8.91 10.32 -4.22
N MET A 185 8.79 9.30 -3.39
CA MET A 185 7.57 8.57 -3.06
C MET A 185 6.64 9.46 -2.23
N CYS A 186 5.34 9.30 -2.48
CA CYS A 186 4.30 9.45 -1.45
C CYS A 186 4.51 8.44 -0.31
#